data_AF-A0A674JWS5-F1
#
_entry.id   AF-A0A674JWS5-F1
#
_cell.length_a   1.000
_cell.length_b   1.000
_cell.length_c   1.000
_cell.angle_alpha   90.00
_cell.angle_beta   90.00
_cell.angle_gamma   90.00
#
_symmetry.space_group_name_H-M   'P 1'
#
loop_
_entity.id
_entity.type
_entity.pdbx_description
1 polymer ?
#
loop_
_entity_poly.entity_id
_entity_poly.type
_entity_poly.pdbx_seq_one_letter_code
_entity_poly.pdbx_strand_id
1 'polypeptide(L)'
;MLLPLLLPVLNALASAVEVKRPRGVSLTNHHFYEESKPFTCLDGSSTIAFEWVNDDYCDCQDGSDEPGTSACPNGRFHCTNAGYRPQYIPSSRVNDGVCDCCDATDEYNSGFVCENTCKEMGRKEREALAQMAEVAREGFQLKQVLIEEASKGREDKQRTLAELQEGKKSLEEQVETLRSVKEVAEKPEKEAKEIHQKKWEEQKAAEKAAREQARASDAFQELDDDGDGLVSVAELQTHVELDVDGDGTLSETEAQVRRGRRSQDGVASSPARCSGSPVGIRPRPRTPSSINWLGLAALVGQKNAGSLSRIPFPWGQPEFQQEPCPAGPTRPCPAPRAPGSASVPSILQAWHRIASTLV
;
A
#
# COMPACT_ATOMS: atom_id res chain seq x y z
N MET A 1 -65.91 -9.54 35.68
CA MET A 1 -65.24 -10.63 36.42
C MET A 1 -65.34 -11.97 35.67
N LEU A 2 -65.07 -12.04 34.36
CA LEU A 2 -65.15 -13.29 33.57
C LEU A 2 -64.03 -13.44 32.53
N LEU A 3 -63.05 -12.52 32.49
CA LEU A 3 -61.94 -12.56 31.53
C LEU A 3 -60.68 -13.34 31.97
N PRO A 4 -60.47 -13.84 33.21
CA PRO A 4 -59.23 -14.54 33.54
C PRO A 4 -59.29 -16.05 33.30
N LEU A 5 -60.43 -16.62 32.87
CA LEU A 5 -60.58 -18.08 32.76
C LEU A 5 -60.29 -18.67 31.36
N LEU A 6 -59.97 -17.83 30.36
CA LEU A 6 -59.77 -18.26 28.97
C LEU A 6 -58.30 -18.46 28.57
N LEU A 7 -57.33 -18.04 29.38
CA LEU A 7 -55.90 -18.23 29.09
C LEU A 7 -55.32 -19.65 29.31
N PRO A 8 -55.85 -20.55 30.18
CA PRO A 8 -55.21 -21.86 30.38
C PRO A 8 -55.59 -22.90 29.30
N VAL A 9 -56.55 -22.61 28.41
CA VAL A 9 -57.03 -23.57 27.39
C VAL A 9 -56.19 -23.54 26.10
N LEU A 10 -55.47 -22.44 25.83
CA LEU A 10 -54.69 -22.28 24.60
C LEU A 10 -53.30 -22.98 24.62
N ASN A 11 -52.81 -23.40 25.79
CA ASN A 11 -51.50 -24.07 25.91
C ASN A 11 -51.53 -25.60 25.71
N ALA A 12 -52.69 -26.18 25.41
CA ALA A 12 -52.87 -27.64 25.37
C ALA A 12 -52.79 -28.30 23.97
N LEU A 13 -52.47 -27.55 22.89
CA LEU A 13 -52.51 -28.07 21.51
C LEU A 13 -51.20 -27.97 20.73
N ALA A 14 -50.06 -27.70 21.38
CA ALA A 14 -48.77 -27.82 20.72
C ALA A 14 -48.32 -29.29 20.66
N SER A 15 -48.99 -30.10 19.85
CA SER A 15 -48.43 -31.39 19.43
C SER A 15 -47.27 -31.12 18.48
N ALA A 16 -46.10 -31.67 18.77
CA ALA A 16 -45.00 -31.69 17.82
C ALA A 16 -45.45 -32.47 16.58
N VAL A 17 -45.54 -31.78 15.43
CA VAL A 17 -45.77 -32.45 14.14
C VAL A 17 -44.45 -33.10 13.76
N GLU A 18 -44.33 -34.39 14.04
CA GLU A 18 -43.20 -35.19 13.59
C GLU A 18 -43.39 -35.50 12.10
N VAL A 19 -42.52 -34.93 11.26
CA VAL A 19 -42.50 -35.25 9.82
C VAL A 19 -41.88 -36.62 9.66
N LYS A 20 -42.69 -37.60 9.24
CA LYS A 20 -42.20 -38.94 8.89
C LYS A 20 -41.18 -38.82 7.75
N ARG A 21 -39.99 -39.36 7.98
CA ARG A 21 -38.92 -39.42 7.00
C ARG A 21 -38.03 -40.63 7.28
N PRO A 22 -37.37 -41.19 6.26
CA PRO A 22 -36.34 -42.20 6.49
C PRO A 22 -35.18 -41.67 7.33
N ARG A 23 -34.48 -42.58 7.98
CA ARG A 23 -33.27 -42.28 8.76
C ARG A 23 -32.22 -41.62 7.86
N GLY A 24 -31.46 -40.68 8.41
CA GLY A 24 -30.35 -40.04 7.70
C GLY A 24 -30.74 -39.03 6.61
N VAL A 25 -32.04 -38.79 6.39
CA VAL A 25 -32.55 -37.77 5.44
C VAL A 25 -32.79 -36.43 6.15
N SER A 26 -32.35 -35.30 5.61
CA SER A 26 -32.66 -33.99 6.21
C SER A 26 -34.13 -33.56 6.03
N LEU A 27 -34.62 -32.67 6.90
CA LEU A 27 -35.98 -32.12 6.75
C LEU A 27 -36.20 -31.42 5.39
N THR A 28 -35.15 -30.81 4.83
CA THR A 28 -35.21 -30.18 3.51
C THR A 28 -35.44 -31.21 2.40
N ASN A 29 -34.86 -32.40 2.53
CA ASN A 29 -34.90 -33.44 1.51
C ASN A 29 -36.05 -34.45 1.69
N HIS A 30 -36.87 -34.33 2.75
CA HIS A 30 -37.92 -35.31 3.07
C HIS A 30 -38.88 -35.58 1.89
N HIS A 31 -39.17 -34.56 1.07
CA HIS A 31 -40.11 -34.63 -0.05
C HIS A 31 -39.63 -35.54 -1.19
N PHE A 32 -38.33 -35.86 -1.25
CA PHE A 32 -37.80 -36.83 -2.22
C PHE A 32 -38.06 -38.28 -1.79
N TYR A 33 -38.36 -38.50 -0.50
CA TYR A 33 -38.49 -39.83 0.10
C TYR A 33 -39.94 -40.10 0.54
N GLU A 34 -40.85 -40.14 -0.42
CA GLU A 34 -42.25 -40.47 -0.18
C GLU A 34 -42.49 -41.99 -0.29
N GLU A 35 -42.83 -42.65 0.84
CA GLU A 35 -43.11 -44.10 0.91
C GLU A 35 -44.17 -44.60 -0.09
N SER A 36 -45.08 -43.72 -0.54
CA SER A 36 -46.19 -44.08 -1.43
C SER A 36 -45.80 -44.27 -2.90
N LYS A 37 -44.58 -43.91 -3.29
CA LYS A 37 -44.11 -43.89 -4.69
C LYS A 37 -42.77 -44.61 -4.81
N PRO A 38 -42.43 -45.14 -6.00
CA PRO A 38 -41.07 -45.61 -6.25
C PRO A 38 -40.08 -44.46 -6.07
N PHE A 39 -38.92 -44.76 -5.50
CA PHE A 39 -37.86 -43.78 -5.28
C PHE A 39 -37.07 -43.60 -6.57
N THR A 40 -36.78 -42.36 -6.93
CA THR A 40 -35.89 -42.05 -8.05
C THR A 40 -34.65 -41.42 -7.47
N CYS A 41 -33.47 -41.96 -7.82
CA CYS A 41 -32.19 -41.43 -7.37
C CYS A 41 -32.11 -39.93 -7.64
N LEU A 42 -31.46 -39.17 -6.75
CA LEU A 42 -31.47 -37.70 -6.82
C LEU A 42 -30.70 -37.17 -8.04
N ASP A 43 -29.77 -37.96 -8.58
CA ASP A 43 -29.09 -37.73 -9.85
C ASP A 43 -29.94 -38.08 -11.09
N GLY A 44 -31.06 -38.77 -10.91
CA GLY A 44 -31.94 -39.26 -11.98
C GLY A 44 -31.42 -40.50 -12.70
N SER A 45 -30.45 -41.24 -12.15
CA SER A 45 -29.85 -42.41 -12.81
C SER A 45 -30.83 -43.58 -12.97
N SER A 46 -31.61 -43.85 -11.93
CA SER A 46 -32.47 -45.02 -11.81
C SER A 46 -33.68 -44.75 -10.93
N THR A 47 -34.74 -45.53 -11.15
CA THR A 47 -35.93 -45.56 -10.31
C THR A 47 -36.06 -46.95 -9.71
N ILE A 48 -36.06 -47.02 -8.39
CA ILE A 48 -36.08 -48.25 -7.59
C ILE A 48 -37.34 -48.31 -6.73
N ALA A 49 -37.66 -49.49 -6.19
CA ALA A 49 -38.74 -49.63 -5.22
C ALA A 49 -38.36 -48.90 -3.91
N PHE A 50 -39.33 -48.31 -3.21
CA PHE A 50 -39.05 -47.63 -1.94
C PHE A 50 -38.51 -48.58 -0.86
N GLU A 51 -38.78 -49.88 -0.98
CA GLU A 51 -38.26 -50.93 -0.09
C GLU A 51 -36.74 -51.09 -0.16
N TRP A 52 -36.12 -50.61 -1.25
CA TRP A 52 -34.67 -50.63 -1.45
C TRP A 52 -33.99 -49.36 -0.89
N VAL A 53 -34.75 -48.47 -0.25
CA VAL A 53 -34.19 -47.30 0.43
C VAL A 53 -33.80 -47.70 1.85
N ASN A 54 -32.51 -47.58 2.19
CA ASN A 54 -31.90 -48.06 3.43
C ASN A 54 -31.96 -49.59 3.59
N ASP A 55 -31.73 -50.34 2.52
CA ASP A 55 -31.69 -51.80 2.55
C ASP A 55 -30.28 -52.39 2.75
N ASP A 56 -29.29 -51.51 3.00
CA ASP A 56 -27.87 -51.83 3.16
C ASP A 56 -27.20 -52.33 1.87
N TYR A 57 -27.77 -51.97 0.71
CA TYR A 57 -27.20 -52.19 -0.61
C TYR A 57 -27.18 -50.89 -1.43
N CYS A 58 -26.14 -50.68 -2.24
CA CYS A 58 -25.97 -49.44 -2.99
C CYS A 58 -26.43 -49.59 -4.45
N ASP A 59 -27.66 -49.15 -4.73
CA ASP A 59 -28.33 -49.15 -6.04
C ASP A 59 -28.16 -47.82 -6.81
N CYS A 60 -28.09 -46.69 -6.12
CA CYS A 60 -27.90 -45.39 -6.77
C CYS A 60 -26.41 -45.01 -6.87
N GLN A 61 -26.01 -44.44 -8.01
CA GLN A 61 -24.61 -44.04 -8.23
C GLN A 61 -24.19 -42.86 -7.34
N ASP A 62 -25.14 -42.01 -6.96
CA ASP A 62 -24.98 -40.90 -6.03
C ASP A 62 -25.11 -41.29 -4.55
N GLY A 63 -25.56 -42.52 -4.26
CA GLY A 63 -25.82 -43.04 -2.92
C GLY A 63 -27.01 -42.42 -2.20
N SER A 64 -27.97 -41.89 -2.96
CA SER A 64 -29.18 -41.26 -2.41
C SER A 64 -30.23 -42.24 -1.89
N ASP A 65 -30.17 -43.49 -2.30
CA ASP A 65 -30.94 -44.63 -1.78
C ASP A 65 -30.56 -45.03 -0.35
N GLU A 66 -29.29 -44.83 0.04
CA GLU A 66 -28.75 -45.24 1.34
C GLU A 66 -28.37 -44.05 2.27
N PRO A 67 -29.32 -43.13 2.60
CA PRO A 67 -29.03 -41.99 3.47
C PRO A 67 -28.81 -42.39 4.93
N GLY A 68 -29.31 -43.55 5.35
CA GLY A 68 -29.40 -44.03 6.73
C GLY A 68 -28.47 -45.21 7.06
N THR A 69 -27.70 -45.72 6.09
CA THR A 69 -26.80 -46.87 6.23
C THR A 69 -25.37 -46.51 5.75
N SER A 70 -24.45 -47.48 5.83
CA SER A 70 -23.06 -47.36 5.38
C SER A 70 -22.79 -47.96 4.00
N ALA A 71 -23.80 -48.42 3.27
CA ALA A 71 -23.63 -49.23 2.07
C ALA A 71 -23.01 -48.46 0.88
N CYS A 72 -23.33 -47.18 0.73
CA CYS A 72 -22.80 -46.35 -0.35
C CYS A 72 -21.53 -45.57 0.03
N PRO A 73 -20.44 -45.65 -0.76
CA PRO A 73 -19.17 -44.96 -0.43
C PRO A 73 -19.25 -43.43 -0.55
N ASN A 74 -20.14 -42.92 -1.41
CA ASN A 74 -20.36 -41.48 -1.61
C ASN A 74 -21.55 -40.95 -0.80
N GLY A 75 -22.18 -41.81 0.01
CA GLY A 75 -23.36 -41.47 0.79
C GLY A 75 -23.04 -40.50 1.92
N ARG A 76 -24.08 -39.78 2.37
CA ARG A 76 -24.00 -38.82 3.47
C ARG A 76 -25.17 -39.03 4.41
N PHE A 77 -24.87 -39.26 5.68
CA PHE A 77 -25.85 -39.40 6.73
C PHE A 77 -26.13 -38.06 7.42
N HIS A 78 -27.40 -37.71 7.60
CA HIS A 78 -27.80 -36.48 8.30
C HIS A 78 -28.09 -36.73 9.79
N CYS A 79 -27.21 -36.24 10.66
CA CYS A 79 -27.47 -36.09 12.08
C CYS A 79 -28.49 -34.96 12.29
N THR A 80 -29.59 -35.27 12.99
CA THR A 80 -30.65 -34.27 13.25
C THR A 80 -30.21 -33.30 14.33
N ASN A 81 -29.44 -33.79 15.29
CA ASN A 81 -28.85 -33.05 16.39
C ASN A 81 -29.86 -32.12 17.07
N ALA A 82 -31.02 -32.67 17.48
CA ALA A 82 -32.12 -31.88 18.02
C ALA A 82 -31.66 -31.05 19.24
N GLY A 83 -31.83 -29.73 19.15
CA GLY A 83 -31.34 -28.80 20.17
C GLY A 83 -29.91 -28.29 19.97
N TYR A 84 -29.23 -28.74 18.90
CA TYR A 84 -27.94 -28.24 18.43
C TYR A 84 -27.97 -28.03 16.89
N ARG A 85 -26.81 -27.88 16.25
CA ARG A 85 -26.69 -27.71 14.80
C ARG A 85 -26.77 -29.07 14.07
N PRO A 86 -27.63 -29.20 13.03
CA PRO A 86 -27.64 -30.39 12.20
C PRO A 86 -26.31 -30.53 11.45
N GLN A 87 -25.89 -31.76 11.21
CA GLN A 87 -24.60 -32.04 10.57
C GLN A 87 -24.73 -33.24 9.65
N TYR A 88 -23.94 -33.24 8.57
CA TYR A 88 -23.77 -34.40 7.73
C TYR A 88 -22.44 -35.08 8.04
N ILE A 89 -22.48 -36.40 8.14
CA ILE A 89 -21.31 -37.27 8.25
C ILE A 89 -21.23 -38.17 7.02
N PRO A 90 -20.04 -38.69 6.67
CA PRO A 90 -19.91 -39.70 5.62
C PRO A 90 -20.68 -40.98 6.00
N SER A 91 -21.31 -41.65 5.04
CA SER A 91 -21.99 -42.94 5.29
C SER A 91 -21.06 -44.01 5.88
N SER A 92 -19.76 -43.93 5.61
CA SER A 92 -18.76 -44.84 6.19
C SER A 92 -18.67 -44.80 7.73
N ARG A 93 -19.26 -43.77 8.37
CA ARG A 93 -19.28 -43.60 9.82
C ARG A 93 -20.61 -43.97 10.46
N VAL A 94 -21.48 -44.62 9.71
CA VAL A 94 -22.75 -45.13 10.23
C VAL A 94 -22.52 -46.55 10.70
N ASN A 95 -22.76 -46.83 11.98
CA ASN A 95 -22.52 -48.11 12.64
C ASN A 95 -21.06 -48.57 12.60
N ASP A 96 -20.09 -47.66 12.64
CA ASP A 96 -18.65 -47.99 12.66
C ASP A 96 -18.09 -48.20 14.08
N GLY A 97 -18.93 -48.02 15.11
CA GLY A 97 -18.59 -48.12 16.52
C GLY A 97 -18.08 -46.81 17.13
N VAL A 98 -18.13 -45.70 16.39
CA VAL A 98 -17.71 -44.36 16.84
C VAL A 98 -18.91 -43.42 16.89
N CYS A 99 -19.08 -42.69 17.99
CA CYS A 99 -20.14 -41.70 18.13
C CYS A 99 -19.73 -40.37 17.46
N ASP A 100 -20.11 -40.16 16.21
CA ASP A 100 -19.91 -38.91 15.45
C ASP A 100 -21.06 -37.91 15.65
N CYS A 101 -22.31 -38.38 15.65
CA CYS A 101 -23.46 -37.52 15.88
C CYS A 101 -23.67 -37.26 17.38
N CYS A 102 -23.95 -36.01 17.77
CA CYS A 102 -24.25 -35.72 19.18
C CYS A 102 -25.58 -36.32 19.65
N ASP A 103 -26.47 -36.67 18.72
CA ASP A 103 -27.78 -37.27 19.01
C ASP A 103 -27.74 -38.80 19.04
N ALA A 104 -26.56 -39.41 18.82
CA ALA A 104 -26.34 -40.86 18.79
C ALA A 104 -27.14 -41.60 17.70
N THR A 105 -27.54 -40.91 16.63
CA THR A 105 -28.41 -41.51 15.60
C THR A 105 -27.67 -42.34 14.54
N ASP A 106 -26.36 -42.14 14.45
CA ASP A 106 -25.38 -42.83 13.62
C ASP A 106 -25.14 -44.28 14.09
N GLU A 107 -25.01 -44.49 15.39
CA GLU A 107 -24.70 -45.78 16.00
C GLU A 107 -25.96 -46.48 16.52
N TYR A 108 -26.80 -46.96 15.59
CA TYR A 108 -28.08 -47.59 15.93
C TYR A 108 -28.04 -49.13 15.94
N ASN A 109 -27.05 -49.74 15.30
CA ASN A 109 -26.93 -51.20 15.14
C ASN A 109 -25.48 -51.73 15.25
N SER A 110 -24.54 -50.94 15.76
CA SER A 110 -23.13 -51.36 15.96
C SER A 110 -22.88 -52.13 17.25
N GLY A 111 -23.86 -52.18 18.16
CA GLY A 111 -23.70 -52.78 19.50
C GLY A 111 -23.05 -51.86 20.54
N PHE A 112 -22.61 -50.66 20.13
CA PHE A 112 -22.18 -49.60 21.03
C PHE A 112 -23.36 -48.66 21.35
N VAL A 113 -23.45 -48.18 22.59
CA VAL A 113 -24.52 -47.28 23.02
C VAL A 113 -23.94 -45.87 23.21
N CYS A 114 -24.29 -44.96 22.32
CA CYS A 114 -23.87 -43.56 22.38
C CYS A 114 -24.83 -42.72 23.25
N GLU A 115 -24.29 -41.69 23.93
CA GLU A 115 -25.08 -40.76 24.74
C GLU A 115 -25.46 -39.50 23.96
N ASN A 116 -26.69 -39.01 24.14
CA ASN A 116 -27.13 -37.77 23.51
C ASN A 116 -26.61 -36.53 24.27
N THR A 117 -25.67 -35.81 23.67
CA THR A 117 -25.03 -34.61 24.26
C THR A 117 -25.47 -33.30 23.59
N CYS A 118 -26.36 -33.34 22.59
CA CYS A 118 -26.74 -32.16 21.79
C CYS A 118 -27.30 -31.02 22.61
N LYS A 119 -28.17 -31.30 23.58
CA LYS A 119 -28.82 -30.25 24.39
C LYS A 119 -27.80 -29.42 25.17
N GLU A 120 -26.78 -30.08 25.71
CA GLU A 120 -25.72 -29.42 26.46
C GLU A 120 -24.80 -28.60 25.54
N MET A 121 -24.41 -29.19 24.40
CA MET A 121 -23.61 -28.51 23.38
C MET A 121 -24.32 -27.26 22.85
N GLY A 122 -25.61 -27.36 22.53
CA GLY A 122 -26.41 -26.23 22.06
C GLY A 122 -26.74 -25.20 23.13
N ARG A 123 -26.75 -25.56 24.42
CA ARG A 123 -26.78 -24.57 25.50
C ARG A 123 -25.49 -23.75 25.51
N LYS A 124 -24.33 -24.43 25.53
CA LYS A 124 -23.02 -23.76 25.55
C LYS A 124 -22.80 -22.86 24.34
N GLU A 125 -23.15 -23.32 23.13
CA GLU A 125 -23.01 -22.50 21.91
C GLU A 125 -23.90 -21.25 21.95
N ARG A 126 -25.15 -21.37 22.42
CA ARG A 126 -26.05 -20.20 22.57
C ARG A 126 -25.56 -19.21 23.60
N GLU A 127 -25.04 -19.68 24.73
CA GLU A 127 -24.43 -18.83 25.76
C GLU A 127 -23.20 -18.08 25.20
N ALA A 128 -22.33 -18.77 24.47
CA ALA A 128 -21.17 -18.16 23.82
C ALA A 128 -21.57 -17.13 22.75
N LEU A 129 -22.57 -17.44 21.92
CA LEU A 129 -23.09 -16.52 20.92
C LEU A 129 -23.77 -15.29 21.55
N ALA A 130 -24.48 -15.47 22.66
CA ALA A 130 -25.08 -14.35 23.40
C ALA A 130 -24.01 -13.40 23.97
N GLN A 131 -22.94 -13.95 24.56
CA GLN A 131 -21.80 -13.15 25.02
C GLN A 131 -21.13 -12.39 23.86
N MET A 132 -20.91 -13.06 22.74
CA MET A 132 -20.31 -12.43 21.55
C MET A 132 -21.23 -11.35 20.96
N ALA A 133 -22.54 -11.57 20.95
CA ALA A 133 -23.52 -10.60 20.48
C ALA A 133 -23.53 -9.34 21.34
N GLU A 134 -23.37 -9.48 22.66
CA GLU A 134 -23.29 -8.33 23.57
C GLU A 134 -22.03 -7.49 23.35
N VAL A 135 -20.86 -8.14 23.26
CA VAL A 135 -19.61 -7.45 22.93
C VAL A 135 -19.69 -6.76 21.56
N ALA A 136 -20.32 -7.41 20.58
CA ALA A 136 -20.54 -6.83 19.27
C ALA A 136 -21.50 -5.62 19.32
N ARG A 137 -22.52 -5.66 20.19
CA ARG A 137 -23.46 -4.55 20.40
C ARG A 137 -22.77 -3.34 20.99
N GLU A 138 -21.98 -3.53 22.05
CA GLU A 138 -21.17 -2.47 22.65
C GLU A 138 -20.16 -1.89 21.66
N GLY A 139 -19.43 -2.76 20.94
CA GLY A 139 -18.49 -2.35 19.89
C GLY A 139 -19.16 -1.58 18.76
N PHE A 140 -20.39 -1.95 18.39
CA PHE A 140 -21.17 -1.23 17.37
C PHE A 140 -21.60 0.16 17.83
N GLN A 141 -22.05 0.29 19.08
CA GLN A 141 -22.42 1.59 19.65
C GLN A 141 -21.22 2.55 19.69
N LEU A 142 -20.07 2.07 20.15
CA LEU A 142 -18.84 2.87 20.15
C LEU A 142 -18.43 3.27 18.73
N LYS A 143 -18.53 2.35 17.76
CA LYS A 143 -18.24 2.63 16.36
C LYS A 143 -19.13 3.76 15.82
N GLN A 144 -20.41 3.80 16.18
CA GLN A 144 -21.30 4.88 15.74
C GLN A 144 -20.85 6.24 16.27
N VAL A 145 -20.49 6.32 17.56
CA VAL A 145 -19.98 7.56 18.17
C VAL A 145 -18.69 8.02 17.47
N LEU A 146 -17.75 7.10 17.22
CA LEU A 146 -16.50 7.42 16.53
C LEU A 146 -16.73 7.89 15.09
N ILE A 147 -17.72 7.35 14.39
CA ILE A 147 -18.08 7.81 13.03
C ILE A 147 -18.59 9.25 13.08
N GLU A 148 -19.44 9.59 14.04
CA GLU A 148 -19.97 10.95 14.19
C GLU A 148 -18.89 11.96 14.61
N GLU A 149 -18.01 11.59 15.54
CA GLU A 149 -16.88 12.43 15.92
C GLU A 149 -15.92 12.63 14.74
N ALA A 150 -15.64 11.58 13.97
CA ALA A 150 -14.81 11.67 12.79
C ALA A 150 -15.45 12.54 11.70
N SER A 151 -16.77 12.52 11.51
CA SER A 151 -17.43 13.40 10.54
C SER A 151 -17.35 14.86 10.97
N LYS A 152 -17.65 15.17 12.24
CA LYS A 152 -17.53 16.53 12.79
C LYS A 152 -16.09 17.04 12.70
N GLY A 153 -15.12 16.22 13.11
CA GLY A 153 -13.70 16.58 13.03
C GLY A 153 -13.20 16.81 11.59
N ARG A 154 -13.81 16.17 10.59
CA ARG A 154 -13.54 16.45 9.17
C ARG A 154 -14.13 17.78 8.72
N GLU A 155 -15.37 18.06 9.12
CA GLU A 155 -16.04 19.34 8.81
C GLU A 155 -15.29 20.52 9.44
N ASP A 156 -14.89 20.42 10.70
CA ASP A 156 -14.11 21.45 11.39
C ASP A 156 -12.77 21.71 10.69
N LYS A 157 -12.04 20.66 10.35
CA LYS A 157 -10.78 20.78 9.61
C LYS A 157 -11.00 21.41 8.23
N GLN A 158 -12.10 21.06 7.55
CA GLN A 158 -12.42 21.65 6.25
C GLN A 158 -12.74 23.15 6.37
N ARG A 159 -13.43 23.57 7.43
CA ARG A 159 -13.66 24.99 7.73
C ARG A 159 -12.36 25.73 8.02
N THR A 160 -11.51 25.20 8.91
CA THR A 160 -10.21 25.82 9.21
C THR A 160 -9.32 25.91 7.98
N LEU A 161 -9.34 24.89 7.10
CA LEU A 161 -8.62 24.95 5.83
C LEU A 161 -9.12 26.09 4.93
N ALA A 162 -10.44 26.28 4.84
CA ALA A 162 -11.01 27.38 4.06
C ALA A 162 -10.62 28.75 4.63
N GLU A 163 -10.67 28.93 5.96
CA GLU A 163 -10.25 30.16 6.65
C GLU A 163 -8.76 30.45 6.41
N LEU A 164 -7.89 29.44 6.53
CA LEU A 164 -6.46 29.59 6.28
C LEU A 164 -6.16 29.87 4.80
N GLN A 165 -6.91 29.28 3.87
CA GLN A 165 -6.78 29.58 2.44
C GLN A 165 -7.14 31.03 2.15
N GLU A 166 -8.19 31.55 2.78
CA GLU A 166 -8.59 32.95 2.61
C GLU A 166 -7.57 33.90 3.25
N GLY A 167 -7.11 33.60 4.47
CA GLY A 167 -6.04 34.35 5.12
C GLY A 167 -4.74 34.36 4.30
N LYS A 168 -4.39 33.22 3.68
CA LYS A 168 -3.25 33.11 2.78
C LYS A 168 -3.39 34.05 1.58
N LYS A 169 -4.54 34.06 0.90
CA LYS A 169 -4.77 34.96 -0.24
C LYS A 169 -4.66 36.43 0.15
N SER A 170 -5.27 36.81 1.27
CA SER A 170 -5.19 38.20 1.77
C SER A 170 -3.75 38.60 2.07
N LEU A 171 -2.96 37.72 2.67
CA LEU A 171 -1.54 37.98 2.94
C LEU A 171 -0.71 38.01 1.64
N GLU A 172 -0.98 37.13 0.69
CA GLU A 172 -0.33 37.14 -0.63
C GLU A 172 -0.60 38.45 -1.38
N GLU A 173 -1.83 38.97 -1.33
CA GLU A 173 -2.17 40.27 -1.89
C GLU A 173 -1.46 41.42 -1.17
N GLN A 174 -1.39 41.39 0.16
CA GLN A 174 -0.61 42.38 0.93
C GLN A 174 0.88 42.34 0.60
N VAL A 175 1.46 41.14 0.43
CA VAL A 175 2.86 40.99 0.03
C VAL A 175 3.09 41.54 -1.37
N GLU A 176 2.21 41.25 -2.33
CA GLU A 176 2.37 41.74 -3.70
C GLU A 176 2.22 43.26 -3.79
N THR A 177 1.23 43.83 -3.08
CA THR A 177 1.06 45.29 -3.00
C THR A 177 2.29 45.96 -2.37
N LEU A 178 2.77 45.49 -1.22
CA LEU A 178 3.98 46.00 -0.58
C LEU A 178 5.23 45.82 -1.45
N ARG A 179 5.33 44.71 -2.20
CA ARG A 179 6.43 44.47 -3.13
C ARG A 179 6.44 45.50 -4.26
N SER A 180 5.28 45.79 -4.86
CA SER A 180 5.17 46.79 -5.91
C SER A 180 5.56 48.19 -5.43
N VAL A 181 5.11 48.57 -4.22
CA VAL A 181 5.47 49.85 -3.58
C VAL A 181 6.97 49.92 -3.32
N LYS A 182 7.55 48.84 -2.78
CA LYS A 182 9.00 48.74 -2.56
C LYS A 182 9.78 48.87 -3.87
N GLU A 183 9.36 48.20 -4.94
CA GLU A 183 10.04 48.27 -6.22
C GLU A 183 10.01 49.69 -6.82
N VAL A 184 8.87 50.36 -6.74
CA VAL A 184 8.73 51.75 -7.17
C VAL A 184 9.61 52.69 -6.34
N ALA A 185 9.73 52.45 -5.03
CA ALA A 185 10.59 53.24 -4.14
C ALA A 185 12.10 52.98 -4.39
N GLU A 186 12.50 51.74 -4.65
CA GLU A 186 13.90 51.36 -4.86
C GLU A 186 14.45 51.74 -6.24
N LYS A 187 13.60 51.85 -7.29
CA LYS A 187 14.03 52.22 -8.65
C LYS A 187 14.84 53.52 -8.71
N PRO A 188 14.32 54.67 -8.24
CA PRO A 188 15.07 55.93 -8.32
C PRO A 188 16.32 55.91 -7.45
N GLU A 189 16.30 55.21 -6.31
CA GLU A 189 17.48 55.06 -5.45
C GLU A 189 18.58 54.26 -6.17
N LYS A 190 18.22 53.15 -6.83
CA LYS A 190 19.15 52.33 -7.61
C LYS A 190 19.72 53.09 -8.80
N GLU A 191 18.88 53.79 -9.57
CA GLU A 191 19.32 54.62 -10.70
C GLU A 191 20.28 55.72 -10.24
N ALA A 192 19.97 56.41 -9.15
CA ALA A 192 20.85 57.42 -8.56
C ALA A 192 22.18 56.81 -8.10
N LYS A 193 22.15 55.63 -7.48
CA LYS A 193 23.34 54.91 -7.03
C LYS A 193 24.21 54.44 -8.20
N GLU A 194 23.61 53.94 -9.28
CA GLU A 194 24.31 53.51 -10.48
C GLU A 194 24.97 54.68 -11.22
N ILE A 195 24.25 55.80 -11.37
CA ILE A 195 24.83 57.02 -11.98
C ILE A 195 26.00 57.53 -11.14
N HIS A 196 25.84 57.57 -9.81
CA HIS A 196 26.90 57.97 -8.90
C HIS A 196 28.09 57.03 -9.00
N GLN A 197 27.86 55.71 -9.01
CA GLN A 197 28.92 54.71 -9.10
C GLN A 197 29.67 54.79 -10.43
N LYS A 198 28.97 54.95 -11.57
CA LYS A 198 29.60 55.14 -12.88
C LYS A 198 30.46 56.40 -12.91
N LYS A 199 29.94 57.53 -12.44
CA LYS A 199 30.71 58.79 -12.36
C LYS A 199 31.95 58.63 -11.49
N TRP A 200 31.83 57.94 -10.36
CA TRP A 200 32.95 57.65 -9.47
C TRP A 200 34.00 56.74 -10.12
N GLU A 201 33.56 55.70 -10.82
CA GLU A 201 34.44 54.77 -11.54
C GLU A 201 35.14 55.47 -12.72
N GLU A 202 34.44 56.31 -13.48
CA GLU A 202 34.99 57.14 -14.56
C GLU A 202 36.03 58.13 -14.02
N GLN A 203 35.74 58.82 -12.91
CA GLN A 203 36.69 59.72 -12.25
C GLN A 203 37.94 58.97 -11.81
N LYS A 204 37.78 57.81 -11.16
CA LYS A 204 38.90 56.96 -10.77
C LYS A 204 39.69 56.44 -11.98
N ALA A 205 39.01 56.05 -13.05
CA ALA A 205 39.66 55.57 -14.26
C ALA A 205 40.43 56.71 -14.95
N ALA A 206 39.87 57.92 -15.02
CA ALA A 206 40.53 59.09 -15.56
C ALA A 206 41.74 59.52 -14.72
N GLU A 207 41.61 59.52 -13.40
CA GLU A 207 42.71 59.79 -12.48
C GLU A 207 43.83 58.74 -12.65
N LYS A 208 43.46 57.45 -12.73
CA LYS A 208 44.42 56.37 -12.98
C LYS A 208 45.10 56.51 -14.34
N ALA A 209 44.34 56.81 -15.40
CA ALA A 209 44.86 56.98 -16.75
C ALA A 209 45.78 58.21 -16.84
N ALA A 210 45.44 59.32 -16.20
CA ALA A 210 46.30 60.50 -16.11
C ALA A 210 47.59 60.19 -15.35
N ARG A 211 47.50 59.44 -14.25
CA ARG A 211 48.67 58.97 -13.49
C ARG A 211 49.54 58.01 -14.32
N GLU A 212 48.93 57.13 -15.09
CA GLU A 212 49.62 56.18 -15.96
C GLU A 212 50.23 56.89 -17.18
N GLN A 213 49.57 57.91 -17.74
CA GLN A 213 50.11 58.75 -18.80
C GLN A 213 51.28 59.60 -18.31
N ALA A 214 51.19 60.19 -17.11
CA ALA A 214 52.31 60.90 -16.48
C ALA A 214 53.49 59.95 -16.22
N ARG A 215 53.21 58.77 -15.67
CA ARG A 215 54.25 57.73 -15.51
C ARG A 215 54.83 57.27 -16.83
N ALA A 216 54.03 57.17 -17.89
CA ALA A 216 54.48 56.78 -19.22
C ALA A 216 55.32 57.89 -19.87
N SER A 217 54.98 59.16 -19.67
CA SER A 217 55.81 60.29 -20.15
C SER A 217 57.10 60.42 -19.36
N ASP A 218 57.06 60.26 -18.04
CA ASP A 218 58.26 60.27 -17.19
C ASP A 218 59.17 59.09 -17.58
N ALA A 219 58.61 57.88 -17.72
CA ALA A 219 59.36 56.70 -18.17
C ALA A 219 59.87 56.82 -19.62
N PHE A 220 59.17 57.53 -20.50
CA PHE A 220 59.66 57.81 -21.85
C PHE A 220 60.85 58.79 -21.82
N GLN A 221 60.78 59.85 -21.00
CA GLN A 221 61.90 60.79 -20.82
C GLN A 221 63.12 60.14 -20.17
N GLU A 222 62.94 59.12 -19.33
CA GLU A 222 64.05 58.34 -18.76
C GLU A 222 64.73 57.41 -19.80
N LEU A 223 64.04 57.05 -20.88
CA LEU A 223 64.54 56.11 -21.90
C LEU A 223 65.02 56.78 -23.20
N ASP A 224 64.69 58.04 -23.42
CA ASP A 224 65.08 58.88 -24.57
C ASP A 224 66.32 59.72 -24.18
N ASP A 225 67.49 59.08 -24.19
CA ASP A 225 68.75 59.64 -23.70
C ASP A 225 69.33 60.70 -24.65
N ASP A 226 69.01 60.63 -25.95
CA ASP A 226 69.50 61.58 -26.96
C ASP A 226 68.51 62.72 -27.31
N GLY A 227 67.26 62.62 -26.82
CA GLY A 227 66.24 63.65 -26.89
C GLY A 227 65.65 63.84 -28.29
N ASP A 228 65.79 62.84 -29.17
CA ASP A 228 65.26 62.86 -30.53
C ASP A 228 63.75 62.56 -30.60
N GLY A 229 63.14 62.18 -29.47
CA GLY A 229 61.72 61.88 -29.35
C GLY A 229 61.34 60.48 -29.82
N LEU A 230 62.30 59.58 -30.02
CA LEU A 230 62.12 58.19 -30.44
C LEU A 230 63.05 57.25 -29.66
N VAL A 231 62.49 56.43 -28.75
CA VAL A 231 63.28 55.40 -28.06
C VAL A 231 63.82 54.35 -29.05
N SER A 232 65.11 54.40 -29.31
CA SER A 232 65.84 53.53 -30.23
C SER A 232 66.36 52.26 -29.53
N VAL A 233 66.71 51.23 -30.32
CA VAL A 233 67.27 49.97 -29.78
C VAL A 233 68.61 50.20 -29.07
N ALA A 234 69.36 51.24 -29.48
CA ALA A 234 70.64 51.59 -28.88
C ALA A 234 70.47 52.23 -27.48
N GLU A 235 69.41 52.98 -27.26
CA GLU A 235 69.11 53.61 -25.96
C GLU A 235 68.50 52.62 -24.98
N LEU A 236 67.68 51.68 -25.46
CA LEU A 236 67.20 50.61 -24.57
C LEU A 236 68.36 49.74 -24.03
N GLN A 237 69.47 49.61 -24.78
CA GLN A 237 70.68 48.89 -24.37
C GLN A 237 71.51 49.62 -23.30
N THR A 238 71.29 50.92 -23.05
CA THR A 238 71.99 51.67 -21.98
C THR A 238 71.38 51.37 -20.60
N HIS A 239 70.12 50.95 -20.56
CA HIS A 239 69.37 50.62 -19.34
C HIS A 239 69.50 49.14 -18.99
N VAL A 240 70.50 48.81 -18.17
CA VAL A 240 70.81 47.45 -17.68
C VAL A 240 69.61 46.76 -17.00
N GLU A 241 68.62 47.50 -16.49
CA GLU A 241 67.40 46.92 -15.89
C GLU A 241 66.41 46.29 -16.91
N LEU A 242 66.68 46.40 -18.21
CA LEU A 242 65.88 45.79 -19.27
C LEU A 242 66.49 44.49 -19.81
N ASP A 243 67.76 44.23 -19.52
CA ASP A 243 68.55 43.03 -19.84
C ASP A 243 68.45 42.04 -18.67
N VAL A 244 67.54 41.06 -18.78
CA VAL A 244 67.16 40.20 -17.64
C VAL A 244 68.16 39.05 -17.47
N ASP A 245 68.77 38.58 -18.56
CA ASP A 245 69.79 37.53 -18.52
C ASP A 245 71.24 38.06 -18.47
N GLY A 246 71.41 39.38 -18.59
CA GLY A 246 72.67 40.09 -18.37
C GLY A 246 73.68 39.88 -19.49
N ASP A 247 73.21 39.52 -20.69
CA ASP A 247 74.06 39.17 -21.83
C ASP A 247 74.52 40.39 -22.65
N GLY A 248 74.04 41.59 -22.30
CA GLY A 248 74.39 42.86 -22.92
C GLY A 248 73.66 43.13 -24.23
N THR A 249 72.69 42.30 -24.63
CA THR A 249 71.90 42.47 -25.85
C THR A 249 70.41 42.31 -25.59
N LEU A 250 69.61 43.30 -25.98
CA LEU A 250 68.15 43.19 -25.88
C LEU A 250 67.58 42.28 -26.98
N SER A 251 67.22 41.05 -26.60
CA SER A 251 66.61 40.08 -27.50
C SER A 251 65.09 40.31 -27.69
N GLU A 252 64.55 39.86 -28.83
CA GLU A 252 63.10 40.00 -29.15
C GLU A 252 62.23 39.27 -28.10
N THR A 253 62.75 38.20 -27.51
CA THR A 253 62.16 37.47 -26.40
C THR A 253 62.06 38.28 -25.11
N GLU A 254 63.06 39.08 -24.78
CA GLU A 254 63.08 39.92 -23.57
C GLU A 254 62.15 41.13 -23.69
N ALA A 255 62.09 41.75 -24.88
CA ALA A 255 61.14 42.83 -25.18
C ALA A 255 59.67 42.36 -25.11
N GLN A 256 59.40 41.10 -25.47
CA GLN A 256 58.06 40.50 -25.44
C GLN A 256 57.61 40.08 -24.02
N VAL A 257 58.54 39.74 -23.13
CA VAL A 257 58.23 39.34 -21.74
C VAL A 257 57.64 40.51 -20.94
N ARG A 258 58.06 41.75 -21.22
CA ARG A 258 57.59 42.95 -20.51
C ARG A 258 56.35 43.58 -21.15
N ARG A 259 56.14 43.46 -22.47
CA ARG A 259 54.88 43.83 -23.17
C ARG A 259 53.86 42.69 -23.06
N GLY A 260 53.21 42.59 -21.90
CA GLY A 260 52.18 41.61 -21.53
C GLY A 260 51.62 40.74 -22.67
N ARG A 261 52.00 39.45 -22.64
CA ARG A 261 51.57 38.38 -23.54
C ARG A 261 50.04 38.29 -23.64
N ARG A 262 49.46 38.79 -24.73
CA ARG A 262 48.13 38.39 -25.23
C ARG A 262 48.28 37.87 -26.65
N SER A 263 48.54 36.57 -26.78
CA SER A 263 47.97 35.68 -27.81
C SER A 263 48.37 34.24 -27.56
N GLN A 264 47.32 33.42 -27.43
CA GLN A 264 47.14 32.05 -27.90
C GLN A 264 48.40 31.26 -28.27
N ASP A 265 48.68 30.21 -27.49
CA ASP A 265 48.72 28.84 -28.00
C ASP A 265 48.50 27.86 -26.85
N GLY A 266 47.67 26.84 -27.11
CA GLY A 266 47.42 25.75 -26.19
C GLY A 266 48.66 24.87 -26.01
N VAL A 267 48.75 24.21 -24.85
CA VAL A 267 48.61 22.75 -24.70
C VAL A 267 48.70 22.42 -23.21
N ALA A 268 47.71 21.63 -22.78
CA ALA A 268 47.69 20.70 -21.63
C ALA A 268 48.15 21.17 -20.24
N SER A 269 47.16 21.36 -19.37
CA SER A 269 47.22 20.77 -18.03
C SER A 269 45.81 20.39 -17.58
N SER A 270 45.47 19.11 -17.73
CA SER A 270 44.34 18.49 -17.04
C SER A 270 44.69 18.35 -15.55
N PRO A 271 43.90 18.89 -14.61
CA PRO A 271 43.90 18.36 -13.26
C PRO A 271 43.02 17.11 -13.25
N ALA A 272 43.61 16.01 -12.80
CA ALA A 272 42.96 14.74 -12.55
C ALA A 272 41.65 14.95 -11.77
N ARG A 273 40.51 14.71 -12.43
CA ARG A 273 39.25 14.44 -11.74
C ARG A 273 39.23 12.98 -11.34
N CYS A 274 39.13 12.75 -10.04
CA CYS A 274 38.82 11.45 -9.47
C CYS A 274 37.57 10.87 -10.14
N SER A 275 37.73 9.69 -10.74
CA SER A 275 36.64 8.83 -11.18
C SER A 275 35.94 8.26 -9.94
N GLY A 276 34.90 8.95 -9.46
CA GLY A 276 33.88 8.36 -8.61
C GLY A 276 32.89 7.60 -9.47
N SER A 277 32.76 6.29 -9.23
CA SER A 277 31.70 5.46 -9.79
C SER A 277 30.31 6.03 -9.44
N PRO A 278 29.35 6.06 -10.38
CA PRO A 278 27.96 6.29 -10.03
C PRO A 278 27.42 5.09 -9.25
N VAL A 279 26.90 5.35 -8.06
CA VAL A 279 26.07 4.41 -7.31
C VAL A 279 24.88 4.04 -8.19
N GLY A 280 24.78 2.76 -8.56
CA GLY A 280 23.61 2.19 -9.22
C GLY A 280 22.39 2.27 -8.30
N ILE A 281 21.54 3.26 -8.53
CA ILE A 281 20.19 3.30 -7.98
C ILE A 281 19.38 2.23 -8.73
N ARG A 282 18.95 1.18 -8.02
CA ARG A 282 17.99 0.21 -8.54
C ARG A 282 16.70 0.93 -8.97
N PRO A 283 16.11 0.62 -10.13
CA PRO A 283 14.77 1.09 -10.44
C PRO A 283 13.78 0.52 -9.42
N ARG A 284 13.01 1.40 -8.77
CA ARG A 284 11.81 1.03 -8.01
C ARG A 284 10.78 0.39 -8.96
N PRO A 285 10.02 -0.62 -8.52
CA PRO A 285 8.91 -1.15 -9.31
C PRO A 285 7.86 -0.05 -9.53
N ARG A 286 7.47 0.15 -10.79
CA ARG A 286 6.36 1.03 -11.17
C ARG A 286 5.06 0.43 -10.64
N THR A 287 4.35 1.20 -9.82
CA THR A 287 2.93 0.99 -9.53
C THR A 287 2.13 1.20 -10.82
N PRO A 288 1.09 0.41 -11.12
CA PRO A 288 0.24 0.66 -12.28
C PRO A 288 -0.65 1.88 -11.97
N SER A 289 -0.34 3.00 -12.59
CA SER A 289 -1.14 4.22 -12.57
C SER A 289 -1.51 4.58 -14.00
N SER A 290 -2.54 3.93 -14.52
CA SER A 290 -3.26 4.38 -15.71
C SER A 290 -4.64 3.72 -15.73
N ILE A 291 -5.59 4.31 -15.02
CA ILE A 291 -7.01 4.17 -15.35
C ILE A 291 -7.23 5.10 -16.54
N ASN A 292 -7.60 4.49 -17.67
CA ASN A 292 -7.97 5.17 -18.90
C ASN A 292 -9.28 5.93 -18.66
N TRP A 293 -9.23 7.27 -18.61
CA TRP A 293 -10.39 8.16 -18.39
C TRP A 293 -11.09 8.59 -19.69
N LEU A 294 -10.94 7.84 -20.79
CA LEU A 294 -11.66 8.05 -22.05
C LEU A 294 -12.68 6.93 -22.34
N GLY A 295 -13.39 6.47 -21.31
CA GLY A 295 -14.40 5.42 -21.43
C GLY A 295 -15.61 5.55 -20.49
N LEU A 296 -15.88 6.75 -19.95
CA LEU A 296 -16.99 6.96 -18.99
C LEU A 296 -17.67 8.32 -19.16
N ALA A 297 -18.05 8.61 -20.40
CA ALA A 297 -19.00 9.68 -20.73
C ALA A 297 -20.03 9.16 -21.75
N ALA A 298 -20.78 8.13 -21.36
CA ALA A 298 -22.04 7.78 -21.98
C ALA A 298 -22.96 7.18 -20.90
N LEU A 299 -24.20 7.68 -20.85
CA LEU A 299 -25.31 7.29 -19.97
C LEU A 299 -25.33 7.86 -18.55
N VAL A 300 -25.53 9.17 -18.45
CA VAL A 300 -26.64 9.68 -17.61
C VAL A 300 -27.80 9.95 -18.56
N GLY A 301 -28.79 9.06 -18.55
CA GLY A 301 -29.99 9.21 -19.37
C GLY A 301 -30.87 7.97 -19.41
N GLN A 302 -31.84 7.94 -18.50
CA GLN A 302 -33.14 7.24 -18.60
C GLN A 302 -33.26 5.73 -18.32
N LYS A 303 -34.07 5.50 -17.27
CA LYS A 303 -35.19 4.51 -17.15
C LYS A 303 -34.90 3.07 -16.68
N ASN A 304 -35.52 2.81 -15.52
CA ASN A 304 -36.37 1.67 -15.16
C ASN A 304 -35.80 0.25 -14.97
N ALA A 305 -36.06 -0.22 -13.74
CA ALA A 305 -36.68 -1.50 -13.36
C ALA A 305 -35.98 -2.82 -13.74
N GLY A 306 -35.64 -3.57 -12.68
CA GLY A 306 -35.77 -5.03 -12.68
C GLY A 306 -34.46 -5.83 -12.59
N SER A 307 -34.47 -6.78 -11.65
CA SER A 307 -33.59 -7.96 -11.58
C SER A 307 -32.16 -7.75 -11.05
N LEU A 308 -31.99 -7.97 -9.75
CA LEU A 308 -30.71 -8.30 -9.13
C LEU A 308 -30.47 -9.81 -9.28
N SER A 309 -29.61 -10.20 -10.22
CA SER A 309 -28.97 -11.51 -10.22
C SER A 309 -27.45 -11.37 -10.22
N ARG A 310 -26.84 -12.24 -9.40
CA ARG A 310 -25.42 -12.33 -9.05
C ARG A 310 -24.51 -12.44 -10.27
N ILE A 311 -23.38 -11.73 -10.25
CA ILE A 311 -22.22 -12.00 -11.10
C ILE A 311 -21.12 -12.64 -10.22
N PRO A 312 -20.53 -13.78 -10.61
CA PRO A 312 -19.47 -14.44 -9.85
C PRO A 312 -18.08 -13.85 -10.14
N PHE A 313 -17.25 -13.78 -9.11
CA PHE A 313 -15.82 -13.43 -9.16
C PHE A 313 -15.00 -14.62 -9.68
N PRO A 314 -14.11 -14.48 -10.69
CA PRO A 314 -13.17 -15.53 -11.06
C PRO A 314 -11.86 -15.36 -10.27
N TRP A 315 -11.57 -16.31 -9.40
CA TRP A 315 -10.21 -16.54 -8.90
C TRP A 315 -9.49 -17.47 -9.88
N GLY A 316 -8.55 -16.94 -10.65
CA GLY A 316 -7.57 -17.74 -11.38
C GLY A 316 -6.35 -17.96 -10.50
N GLN A 317 -6.01 -19.21 -10.20
CA GLN A 317 -4.72 -19.58 -9.61
C GLN A 317 -3.64 -19.58 -10.70
N PRO A 318 -2.40 -19.13 -10.43
CA PRO A 318 -1.31 -19.33 -11.36
C PRO A 318 -0.70 -20.73 -11.17
N GLU A 319 -0.74 -21.49 -12.26
CA GLU A 319 -0.06 -22.77 -12.46
C GLU A 319 1.45 -22.51 -12.64
N PHE A 320 2.26 -23.02 -11.71
CA PHE A 320 3.72 -22.86 -11.74
C PHE A 320 4.33 -24.08 -12.43
N GLN A 321 4.70 -23.94 -13.70
CA GLN A 321 5.51 -24.94 -14.42
C GLN A 321 6.95 -24.92 -13.86
N GLN A 322 7.42 -26.07 -13.37
CA GLN A 322 8.80 -26.30 -12.99
C GLN A 322 9.59 -26.79 -14.22
N GLU A 323 10.58 -26.00 -14.64
CA GLU A 323 11.68 -26.45 -15.51
C GLU A 323 12.92 -26.73 -14.65
N PRO A 324 13.72 -27.78 -14.93
CA PRO A 324 14.78 -28.24 -14.04
C PRO A 324 16.11 -27.48 -14.22
N CYS A 325 16.82 -27.22 -13.12
CA CYS A 325 18.19 -26.69 -13.13
C CYS A 325 19.25 -27.81 -13.27
N PRO A 326 20.38 -27.58 -13.96
CA PRO A 326 21.43 -28.57 -14.14
C PRO A 326 22.36 -28.71 -12.92
N ALA A 327 22.88 -29.91 -12.74
CA ALA A 327 23.72 -30.34 -11.62
C ALA A 327 25.16 -29.79 -11.67
N GLY A 328 25.70 -29.41 -10.51
CA GLY A 328 27.10 -29.02 -10.28
C GLY A 328 27.40 -28.73 -8.79
N PRO A 329 28.65 -28.87 -8.31
CA PRO A 329 28.94 -29.75 -7.17
C PRO A 329 28.88 -29.12 -5.77
N THR A 330 28.39 -29.97 -4.87
CA THR A 330 28.47 -30.02 -3.39
C THR A 330 29.42 -29.04 -2.68
N ARG A 331 28.82 -28.11 -1.92
CA ARG A 331 29.39 -27.60 -0.66
C ARG A 331 28.35 -27.76 0.46
N PRO A 332 28.74 -28.23 1.66
CA PRO A 332 27.80 -28.41 2.76
C PRO A 332 27.40 -27.05 3.34
N CYS A 333 26.09 -26.80 3.43
CA CYS A 333 25.52 -25.66 4.15
C CYS A 333 25.74 -25.80 5.67
N PRO A 334 26.00 -24.71 6.42
CA PRO A 334 25.99 -24.76 7.87
C PRO A 334 24.55 -24.95 8.38
N ALA A 335 24.41 -25.74 9.44
CA ALA A 335 23.13 -26.06 10.08
C ALA A 335 22.39 -24.80 10.59
N PRO A 336 21.04 -24.79 10.59
CA PRO A 336 20.26 -23.67 11.09
C PRO A 336 20.35 -23.58 12.63
N ARG A 337 20.57 -22.36 13.14
CA ARG A 337 20.36 -22.03 14.56
C ARG A 337 18.87 -22.11 14.88
N ALA A 338 18.53 -22.72 16.01
CA ALA A 338 17.19 -22.74 16.57
C ALA A 338 16.64 -21.31 16.81
N PRO A 339 15.35 -21.05 16.57
CA PRO A 339 14.74 -19.77 16.91
C PRO A 339 14.64 -19.64 18.44
N GLY A 340 15.32 -18.63 18.99
CA GLY A 340 15.10 -18.18 20.36
C GLY A 340 13.67 -17.68 20.52
N SER A 341 13.05 -18.07 21.63
CA SER A 341 11.74 -17.61 22.08
C SER A 341 11.72 -16.09 22.25
N ALA A 342 11.19 -15.36 21.26
CA ALA A 342 10.80 -13.97 21.41
C ALA A 342 9.40 -13.93 22.04
N SER A 343 9.34 -13.65 23.34
CA SER A 343 8.10 -13.32 24.04
C SER A 343 7.50 -12.04 23.45
N VAL A 344 6.29 -12.14 22.91
CA VAL A 344 5.50 -10.99 22.44
C VAL A 344 5.18 -10.09 23.65
N PRO A 345 5.57 -8.80 23.65
CA PRO A 345 5.16 -7.91 24.72
C PRO A 345 3.67 -7.56 24.56
N SER A 346 2.93 -7.64 25.68
CA SER A 346 1.54 -7.21 25.78
C SER A 346 1.39 -5.76 25.33
N ILE A 347 0.29 -5.46 24.64
CA ILE A 347 -0.10 -4.14 24.12
C ILE A 347 0.09 -3.03 25.16
N LEU A 348 -0.07 -3.31 26.46
CA LEU A 348 0.18 -2.39 27.57
C LEU A 348 1.63 -1.86 27.65
N GLN A 349 2.63 -2.65 27.28
CA GLN A 349 4.03 -2.21 27.29
C GLN A 349 4.38 -1.28 26.11
N ALA A 350 3.63 -1.34 25.02
CA ALA A 350 3.79 -0.42 23.89
C ALA A 350 3.27 0.98 24.22
N TRP A 351 2.17 1.08 24.97
CA TRP A 351 1.58 2.37 25.39
C TRP A 351 2.47 3.15 26.36
N HIS A 352 3.14 2.48 27.30
CA HIS A 352 4.05 3.15 28.24
C HIS A 352 5.29 3.78 27.57
N ARG A 353 5.75 3.20 26.45
CA ARG A 353 6.89 3.75 25.69
C ARG A 353 6.52 4.98 24.88
N ILE A 354 5.29 5.06 24.38
CA ILE A 354 4.80 6.23 23.63
C ILE A 354 4.51 7.41 24.57
N ALA A 355 4.00 7.14 25.77
CA ALA A 355 3.74 8.18 26.78
C ALA A 355 5.03 8.82 27.35
N SER A 356 6.14 8.07 27.39
CA SER A 356 7.41 8.56 27.94
C SER A 356 8.25 9.39 26.95
N THR A 357 7.84 9.47 25.68
CA THR A 357 8.50 10.29 24.65
C THR A 357 7.80 11.63 24.40
N LEU A 358 6.74 11.93 25.15
CA LEU A 358 5.90 13.11 25.01
C LEU A 358 5.88 14.03 26.25
N VAL A 359 6.84 13.83 27.16
CA VAL A 359 7.25 14.78 28.20
C VAL A 359 8.74 15.03 28.01
#